data_AF-A0A2T9X737-F1
#
_entry.id   AF-A0A2T9X737-F1
#
_cell.length_a   1.000
_cell.length_b   1.000
_cell.length_c   1.000
_cell.angle_alpha   90.00
_cell.angle_beta   90.00
_cell.angle_gamma   90.00
#
_symmetry.space_group_name_H-M   'P 1'
#
loop_
_entity.id
_entity.type
_entity.pdbx_description
1 polymer ?
#
loop_
_entity_poly.entity_id
_entity_poly.type
_entity_poly.pdbx_seq_one_letter_code
_entity_poly.pdbx_strand_id
1 'polypeptide(L)'
;MISEKLISDLKFYDKPLGVFFTADNCKECDELIKKIKELPISKRLMIEEVNGLEYPEYLNRLTRGMIPTLSILSPDLGIMGVIESTDVKEIEAKLREIVEAYYKGYKGERLSEFIPEPVEVGKEIIYDVMDALLASYPADFRMIEFYKFISSINKDYSKAEKVIKPLNEISEFLLGRKKTINANSIYTTEISFYTIYGLRKVEDLLQLIGDDGIVYRSTRKQNKGLLIDEVMAGNALLTQYENTLNDTYLNYAKKIYDFIINNLSHEKGFRDTLIKDELSKITFLEPLANSEAGIFFARYWAITGEEKSADFAKKAINCAFAGSSDPRVLARISIALIKLQDLIRTNEKGPYSDLRIEFSKQAQCKYFKDGKCYEKIEEIKFSYF
;
A
#
# COMPACT_ATOMS: atom_id res chain seq x y z
N MET A 1 -14.63 -11.86 -9.82
CA MET A 1 -13.24 -12.12 -10.30
C MET A 1 -13.33 -12.43 -11.80
N ILE A 2 -12.42 -11.91 -12.62
CA ILE A 2 -12.44 -12.16 -14.07
C ILE A 2 -11.88 -13.57 -14.30
N SER A 3 -12.77 -14.55 -14.22
CA SER A 3 -12.44 -15.96 -14.28
C SER A 3 -12.13 -16.42 -15.70
N GLU A 4 -11.40 -17.53 -15.85
CA GLU A 4 -11.18 -18.18 -17.15
C GLU A 4 -12.50 -18.52 -17.85
N LYS A 5 -13.52 -18.91 -17.09
CA LYS A 5 -14.86 -19.17 -17.63
C LYS A 5 -15.48 -17.90 -18.22
N LEU A 6 -15.40 -16.77 -17.52
CA LEU A 6 -15.89 -15.50 -18.04
C LEU A 6 -15.17 -15.13 -19.35
N ILE A 7 -13.85 -15.28 -19.40
CA ILE A 7 -13.06 -15.01 -20.62
C ILE A 7 -13.49 -15.94 -21.77
N SER A 8 -13.71 -17.22 -21.49
CA SER A 8 -14.23 -18.18 -22.48
C SER A 8 -15.60 -17.77 -23.00
N ASP A 9 -16.51 -17.34 -22.12
CA ASP A 9 -17.84 -16.88 -22.48
C ASP A 9 -17.77 -15.60 -23.35
N LEU A 10 -16.94 -14.63 -22.98
CA LEU A 10 -16.73 -13.40 -23.79
C LEU A 10 -16.28 -13.72 -25.21
N LYS A 11 -15.35 -14.68 -25.36
CA LYS A 11 -14.86 -15.14 -26.67
C LYS A 11 -15.92 -15.90 -27.46
N PHE A 12 -16.68 -16.77 -26.79
CA PHE A 12 -17.74 -17.55 -27.44
C PHE A 12 -18.87 -16.68 -27.97
N TYR A 13 -19.31 -15.68 -27.19
CA TYR A 13 -20.40 -14.78 -27.57
C TYR A 13 -19.92 -13.55 -28.37
N ASP A 14 -18.61 -13.40 -28.58
CA ASP A 14 -17.98 -12.22 -29.18
C ASP A 14 -18.49 -10.91 -28.56
N LYS A 15 -18.48 -10.84 -27.23
CA LYS A 15 -18.96 -9.69 -26.47
C LYS A 15 -17.83 -9.02 -25.68
N PRO A 16 -17.74 -7.68 -25.72
CA PRO A 16 -16.96 -6.91 -24.76
C PRO A 16 -17.39 -7.14 -23.31
N LEU A 17 -16.44 -7.02 -22.38
CA LEU A 17 -16.65 -7.02 -20.94
C LEU A 17 -16.70 -5.58 -20.42
N GLY A 18 -17.76 -5.22 -19.71
CA GLY A 18 -17.81 -4.04 -18.87
C GLY A 18 -17.48 -4.40 -17.43
N VAL A 19 -16.47 -3.76 -16.84
CA VAL A 19 -16.12 -3.90 -15.43
C VAL A 19 -16.53 -2.61 -14.72
N PHE A 20 -17.60 -2.69 -13.94
CA PHE A 20 -18.10 -1.57 -13.16
C PHE A 20 -17.49 -1.58 -11.76
N PHE A 21 -16.73 -0.54 -11.44
CA PHE A 21 -16.09 -0.37 -10.15
C PHE A 21 -17.01 0.39 -9.19
N THR A 22 -17.24 -0.22 -8.02
CA THR A 22 -18.01 0.33 -6.90
C THR A 22 -17.14 0.40 -5.64
N ALA A 23 -17.64 1.05 -4.59
CA ALA A 23 -17.02 1.11 -3.27
C ALA A 23 -18.04 0.76 -2.20
N ASP A 24 -17.55 0.51 -0.98
CA ASP A 24 -18.41 0.25 0.16
C ASP A 24 -19.40 1.38 0.42
N ASN A 25 -20.66 1.03 0.62
CA ASN A 25 -21.76 1.96 0.92
C ASN A 25 -21.96 3.05 -0.16
N CYS A 26 -21.56 2.80 -1.41
CA CYS A 26 -21.74 3.74 -2.52
C CYS A 26 -23.17 3.65 -3.11
N LYS A 27 -24.12 4.38 -2.50
CA LYS A 27 -25.52 4.41 -3.00
C LYS A 27 -25.63 4.88 -4.46
N GLU A 28 -24.80 5.86 -4.85
CA GLU A 28 -24.77 6.36 -6.23
C GLU A 28 -24.33 5.25 -7.20
N CYS A 29 -23.35 4.42 -6.82
CA CYS A 29 -22.91 3.28 -7.59
C CYS A 29 -24.03 2.26 -7.78
N ASP A 30 -24.75 1.92 -6.69
CA ASP A 30 -25.86 0.96 -6.69
C ASP A 30 -27.01 1.38 -7.62
N GLU A 31 -27.32 2.68 -7.68
CA GLU A 31 -28.33 3.23 -8.57
C GLU A 31 -27.83 3.30 -10.02
N LEU A 32 -26.58 3.72 -10.22
CA LEU A 32 -26.00 3.92 -11.53
C LEU A 32 -25.88 2.60 -12.29
N ILE A 33 -25.41 1.52 -11.65
CA ILE A 33 -25.25 0.22 -12.31
C ILE A 33 -26.59 -0.36 -12.78
N LYS A 34 -27.68 -0.13 -12.03
CA LYS A 34 -29.03 -0.55 -12.45
C LYS A 34 -29.45 0.18 -13.72
N LYS A 35 -29.30 1.50 -13.74
CA LYS A 35 -29.61 2.34 -14.92
C LYS A 35 -28.76 1.93 -16.13
N ILE A 36 -27.46 1.65 -15.93
CA ILE A 36 -26.58 1.16 -17.00
C ILE A 36 -27.07 -0.19 -17.53
N LYS A 37 -27.39 -1.15 -16.66
CA LYS A 37 -27.86 -2.49 -17.07
C LYS A 37 -29.20 -2.45 -17.84
N GLU A 38 -30.03 -1.44 -17.62
CA GLU A 38 -31.28 -1.22 -18.35
C GLU A 38 -31.10 -0.63 -19.75
N LEU A 39 -29.94 -0.02 -20.05
CA LEU A 39 -29.67 0.57 -21.37
C LEU A 39 -29.70 -0.50 -22.47
N PRO A 40 -30.30 -0.22 -23.64
CA PRO A 40 -30.32 -1.16 -24.76
C PRO A 40 -28.91 -1.60 -25.21
N ILE A 41 -27.93 -0.69 -25.16
CA ILE A 41 -26.54 -0.97 -25.56
C ILE A 41 -25.87 -1.99 -24.63
N SER A 42 -26.27 -2.06 -23.35
CA SER A 42 -25.69 -2.97 -22.36
C SER A 42 -25.90 -4.45 -22.70
N LYS A 43 -26.91 -4.79 -23.52
CA LYS A 43 -27.11 -6.16 -24.02
C LYS A 43 -25.98 -6.67 -24.92
N ARG A 44 -25.19 -5.75 -25.49
CA ARG A 44 -24.00 -6.04 -26.30
C ARG A 44 -22.76 -6.34 -25.45
N LEU A 45 -22.84 -6.10 -24.15
CA LEU A 45 -21.76 -6.30 -23.19
C LEU A 45 -22.11 -7.47 -22.25
N MET A 46 -21.10 -8.04 -21.62
CA MET A 46 -21.27 -8.70 -20.32
C MET A 46 -20.78 -7.70 -19.26
N ILE A 47 -21.55 -7.44 -18.20
CA ILE A 47 -21.19 -6.43 -17.21
C ILE A 47 -21.00 -7.09 -15.84
N GLU A 48 -19.77 -7.01 -15.33
CA GLU A 48 -19.38 -7.47 -14.00
C GLU A 48 -19.22 -6.28 -13.05
N GLU A 49 -19.66 -6.47 -11.82
CA GLU A 49 -19.49 -5.48 -10.75
C GLU A 49 -18.33 -5.90 -9.85
N VAL A 50 -17.45 -4.94 -9.53
CA VAL A 50 -16.24 -5.16 -8.75
C VAL A 50 -16.16 -4.09 -7.67
N ASN A 51 -16.08 -4.51 -6.40
CA ASN A 51 -15.73 -3.60 -5.32
C ASN A 51 -14.25 -3.23 -5.44
N GLY A 52 -13.95 -2.00 -5.85
CA GLY A 52 -12.59 -1.52 -6.08
C GLY A 52 -11.74 -1.39 -4.82
N LEU A 53 -12.36 -1.36 -3.62
CA LEU A 53 -11.64 -1.34 -2.35
C LEU A 53 -11.24 -2.75 -1.88
N GLU A 54 -12.04 -3.76 -2.22
CA GLU A 54 -11.74 -5.18 -1.95
C GLU A 54 -10.84 -5.79 -3.03
N TYR A 55 -10.94 -5.33 -4.28
CA TYR A 55 -10.10 -5.78 -5.43
C TYR A 55 -9.32 -4.61 -6.09
N PRO A 56 -8.49 -3.89 -5.32
CA PRO A 56 -7.72 -2.74 -5.81
C PRO A 56 -6.74 -3.08 -6.95
N GLU A 57 -6.29 -4.33 -7.06
CA GLU A 57 -5.44 -4.77 -8.16
C GLU A 57 -6.09 -4.59 -9.54
N TYR A 58 -7.41 -4.75 -9.63
CA TYR A 58 -8.15 -4.49 -10.88
C TYR A 58 -8.41 -3.00 -11.06
N LEU A 59 -8.71 -2.28 -9.97
CA LEU A 59 -8.92 -0.83 -10.03
C LEU A 59 -7.67 -0.14 -10.59
N ASN A 60 -6.49 -0.48 -10.07
CA ASN A 60 -5.21 0.10 -10.49
C ASN A 60 -4.84 -0.23 -11.94
N ARG A 61 -5.22 -1.40 -12.45
CA ARG A 61 -4.89 -1.85 -13.81
C ARG A 61 -5.89 -1.34 -14.85
N LEU A 62 -7.16 -1.22 -14.48
CA LEU A 62 -8.24 -0.95 -15.43
C LEU A 62 -8.73 0.51 -15.39
N THR A 63 -8.42 1.27 -14.34
CA THR A 63 -8.89 2.65 -14.17
C THR A 63 -7.77 3.58 -13.74
N ARG A 64 -8.11 4.86 -13.56
CA ARG A 64 -7.23 5.88 -12.96
C ARG A 64 -7.40 5.99 -11.43
N GLY A 65 -7.97 4.97 -10.79
CA GLY A 65 -8.29 4.98 -9.36
C GLY A 65 -9.59 5.70 -9.00
N MET A 66 -10.45 6.00 -9.98
CA MET A 66 -11.74 6.66 -9.76
C MET A 66 -12.87 5.64 -9.55
N ILE A 67 -13.86 6.02 -8.72
CA ILE A 67 -15.09 5.26 -8.44
C ILE A 67 -16.23 6.28 -8.32
N PRO A 68 -17.42 6.05 -8.95
CA PRO A 68 -17.71 4.94 -9.85
C PRO A 68 -16.99 5.07 -11.19
N THR A 69 -16.69 3.94 -11.83
CA THR A 69 -16.04 3.93 -13.15
C THR A 69 -16.39 2.65 -13.89
N LEU A 70 -16.61 2.72 -15.20
CA LEU A 70 -16.88 1.58 -16.07
C LEU A 70 -15.74 1.40 -17.08
N SER A 71 -14.98 0.31 -16.94
CA SER A 71 -13.93 -0.05 -17.89
C SER A 71 -14.45 -1.06 -18.90
N ILE A 72 -14.19 -0.83 -20.18
CA ILE A 72 -14.64 -1.71 -21.26
C ILE A 72 -13.44 -2.44 -21.85
N LEU A 73 -13.48 -3.75 -21.83
CA LEU A 73 -12.43 -4.65 -22.29
C LEU A 73 -12.91 -5.49 -23.48
N SER A 74 -12.03 -5.74 -24.44
CA SER A 74 -12.27 -6.76 -25.46
C SER A 74 -12.18 -8.18 -24.85
N PRO A 75 -12.64 -9.24 -25.55
CA PRO A 75 -12.47 -10.62 -25.09
C PRO A 75 -11.02 -11.06 -24.88
N ASP A 76 -10.06 -10.32 -25.45
CA ASP A 76 -8.61 -10.51 -25.25
C ASP A 76 -8.03 -9.56 -24.19
N LEU A 77 -8.89 -8.94 -23.37
CA LEU A 77 -8.56 -8.03 -22.26
C LEU A 77 -7.85 -6.74 -22.68
N GLY A 78 -7.97 -6.33 -23.93
CA GLY A 78 -7.53 -5.00 -24.37
C GLY A 78 -8.49 -3.91 -23.87
N ILE A 79 -7.97 -2.84 -23.27
CA ILE A 79 -8.77 -1.69 -22.82
C ILE A 79 -9.29 -0.93 -24.05
N MET A 80 -10.61 -0.95 -24.23
CA MET A 80 -11.27 -0.22 -25.30
C MET A 80 -11.72 1.17 -24.86
N GLY A 81 -11.99 1.36 -23.57
CA GLY A 81 -12.30 2.67 -23.00
C GLY A 81 -12.59 2.61 -21.52
N VAL A 82 -12.41 3.75 -20.84
CA VAL A 82 -12.73 3.95 -19.43
C VAL A 82 -13.71 5.11 -19.34
N ILE A 83 -14.85 4.89 -18.71
CA ILE A 83 -15.93 5.87 -18.56
C ILE A 83 -16.00 6.28 -17.09
N GLU A 84 -15.61 7.52 -16.80
CA GLU A 84 -15.57 8.14 -15.48
C GLU A 84 -16.70 9.19 -15.40
N SER A 85 -17.95 8.74 -15.43
CA SER A 85 -19.13 9.63 -15.38
C SER A 85 -20.26 8.99 -14.59
N THR A 86 -21.12 9.83 -14.02
CA THR A 86 -22.37 9.43 -13.36
C THR A 86 -23.60 9.82 -14.20
N ASP A 87 -23.42 10.51 -15.33
CA ASP A 87 -24.50 10.81 -16.28
C ASP A 87 -24.77 9.61 -17.20
N VAL A 88 -25.93 8.99 -17.02
CA VAL A 88 -26.38 7.82 -17.79
C VAL A 88 -26.41 8.09 -19.30
N LYS A 89 -26.75 9.31 -19.75
CA LYS A 89 -26.78 9.63 -21.19
C LYS A 89 -25.38 9.69 -21.78
N GLU A 90 -24.44 10.27 -21.04
CA GLU A 90 -23.04 10.31 -21.45
C GLU A 90 -22.45 8.90 -21.51
N ILE A 91 -22.72 8.08 -20.49
CA ILE A 91 -22.31 6.69 -20.44
C ILE A 91 -22.88 5.92 -21.64
N GLU A 92 -24.18 6.07 -21.94
CA GLU A 92 -24.79 5.42 -23.11
C GLU A 92 -24.12 5.83 -24.42
N ALA A 93 -23.89 7.13 -24.62
CA ALA A 93 -23.22 7.65 -25.82
C ALA A 93 -21.82 7.05 -25.98
N LYS A 94 -21.04 7.02 -24.90
CA LYS A 94 -19.68 6.45 -24.89
C LYS A 94 -19.67 4.94 -25.10
N LEU A 95 -20.61 4.21 -24.48
CA LEU A 95 -20.76 2.77 -24.70
C LEU A 95 -21.06 2.46 -26.16
N ARG A 96 -21.92 3.25 -26.82
CA ARG A 96 -22.20 3.08 -28.26
C ARG A 96 -20.96 3.29 -29.11
N GLU A 97 -20.22 4.37 -28.86
CA GLU A 97 -18.95 4.67 -29.55
C GLU A 97 -17.96 3.50 -29.44
N ILE A 98 -17.74 3.01 -28.21
CA ILE A 98 -16.80 1.92 -27.93
C ILE A 98 -17.25 0.60 -28.59
N VAL A 99 -18.52 0.23 -28.44
CA VAL A 99 -19.06 -1.02 -29.00
C VAL A 99 -19.06 -1.00 -30.53
N GLU A 100 -19.37 0.14 -31.15
CA GLU A 100 -19.27 0.30 -32.60
C GLU A 100 -17.83 0.19 -33.11
N ALA A 101 -16.86 0.78 -32.40
CA ALA A 101 -15.45 0.63 -32.71
C ALA A 101 -15.00 -0.83 -32.61
N TYR A 102 -15.47 -1.56 -31.59
CA TYR A 102 -15.18 -2.99 -31.42
C TYR A 102 -15.63 -3.82 -32.64
N TYR A 103 -16.88 -3.63 -33.08
CA TYR A 103 -17.41 -4.34 -34.25
C TYR A 103 -16.76 -3.92 -35.57
N LYS A 104 -16.10 -2.74 -35.62
CA LYS A 104 -15.25 -2.30 -36.73
C LYS A 104 -13.82 -2.86 -36.67
N GLY A 105 -13.49 -3.63 -35.64
CA GLY A 105 -12.21 -4.35 -35.51
C GLY A 105 -11.25 -3.79 -34.46
N TYR A 106 -11.60 -2.71 -33.74
CA TYR A 106 -10.76 -2.22 -32.64
C TYR A 106 -10.80 -3.19 -31.46
N LYS A 107 -9.63 -3.67 -31.00
CA LYS A 107 -9.54 -4.65 -29.89
C LYS A 107 -9.03 -4.06 -28.57
N GLY A 108 -8.85 -2.73 -28.52
CA GLY A 108 -8.33 -2.05 -27.33
C GLY A 108 -6.81 -2.10 -27.23
N GLU A 109 -6.29 -1.30 -26.30
CA GLU A 109 -4.88 -1.26 -25.95
C GLU A 109 -4.54 -2.38 -24.98
N ARG A 110 -3.39 -3.03 -25.17
CA ARG A 110 -2.92 -4.05 -24.22
C ARG A 110 -2.54 -3.38 -22.91
N LEU A 111 -2.93 -4.00 -21.80
CA LEU A 111 -2.44 -3.62 -20.49
C LEU A 111 -0.92 -3.80 -20.43
N SER A 112 -0.21 -2.70 -20.17
CA SER A 112 1.24 -2.68 -20.02
C SER A 112 1.63 -3.08 -18.60
N GLU A 113 2.75 -3.76 -18.47
CA GLU A 113 3.40 -3.94 -17.17
C GLU A 113 3.89 -2.59 -16.63
N PHE A 114 3.90 -2.46 -15.31
CA PHE A 114 4.54 -1.35 -14.61
C PHE A 114 5.72 -1.89 -13.80
N ILE A 115 6.91 -1.81 -14.40
CA ILE A 115 8.16 -2.30 -13.84
C ILE A 115 9.16 -1.13 -13.91
N PRO A 116 9.22 -0.27 -12.88
CA PRO A 116 10.21 0.81 -12.83
C PRO A 116 11.63 0.25 -12.88
N GLU A 117 12.53 0.93 -13.58
CA GLU A 117 13.96 0.60 -13.56
C GLU A 117 14.57 1.08 -12.24
N PRO A 118 15.04 0.20 -11.34
CA PRO A 118 15.47 0.62 -10.02
C PRO A 118 16.59 1.67 -10.07
N VAL A 119 16.42 2.73 -9.29
CA VAL A 119 17.39 3.82 -9.15
C VAL A 119 17.87 3.86 -7.70
N GLU A 120 19.17 3.99 -7.49
CA GLU A 120 19.73 4.19 -6.15
C GLU A 120 19.22 5.51 -5.57
N VAL A 121 18.64 5.44 -4.38
CA VAL A 121 18.08 6.60 -3.71
C VAL A 121 19.13 7.29 -2.85
N GLY A 122 19.25 8.60 -3.00
CA GLY A 122 20.09 9.41 -2.14
C GLY A 122 19.35 9.90 -0.88
N LYS A 123 20.10 10.57 0.00
CA LYS A 123 19.59 11.07 1.29
C LYS A 123 18.76 12.35 1.15
N GLU A 124 18.88 13.02 0.01
CA GLU A 124 18.24 14.29 -0.32
C GLU A 124 16.71 14.23 -0.32
N ILE A 125 16.12 13.04 -0.50
CA ILE A 125 14.66 12.85 -0.48
C ILE A 125 14.01 13.28 0.85
N ILE A 126 14.78 13.35 1.94
CA ILE A 126 14.32 13.87 3.23
C ILE A 126 13.89 15.33 3.07
N TYR A 127 14.65 16.13 2.33
CA TYR A 127 14.34 17.54 2.09
C TYR A 127 13.12 17.68 1.19
N ASP A 128 12.97 16.85 0.15
CA ASP A 128 11.81 16.89 -0.74
C ASP A 128 10.49 16.68 0.02
N VAL A 129 10.47 15.75 0.98
CA VAL A 129 9.29 15.50 1.83
C VAL A 129 9.00 16.71 2.74
N MET A 130 10.04 17.28 3.35
CA MET A 130 9.88 18.44 4.24
C MET A 130 9.44 19.69 3.46
N ASP A 131 9.98 19.92 2.26
CA ASP A 131 9.60 21.02 1.39
C ASP A 131 8.15 20.88 0.92
N ALA A 132 7.70 19.67 0.59
CA ALA A 132 6.30 19.41 0.27
C ALA A 132 5.36 19.73 1.45
N LEU A 133 5.74 19.36 2.67
CA LEU A 133 4.97 19.68 3.88
C LEU A 133 4.91 21.19 4.13
N LEU A 134 6.03 21.90 3.97
CA LEU A 134 6.11 23.35 4.10
C LEU A 134 5.30 24.08 3.02
N ALA A 135 5.23 23.50 1.82
CA ALA A 135 4.38 23.96 0.72
C ALA A 135 2.89 23.61 0.90
N SER A 136 2.48 23.13 2.08
CA SER A 136 1.08 22.77 2.41
C SER A 136 0.49 21.66 1.54
N TYR A 137 1.34 20.75 1.04
CA TYR A 137 0.87 19.53 0.38
C TYR A 137 -0.05 18.73 1.33
N PRO A 138 -1.21 18.19 0.87
CA PRO A 138 -2.08 17.38 1.71
C PRO A 138 -1.37 16.14 2.26
N ALA A 139 -1.13 16.13 3.57
CA ALA A 139 -0.34 15.11 4.24
C ALA A 139 -1.22 14.06 4.92
N ASP A 140 -1.00 12.79 4.59
CA ASP A 140 -1.57 11.66 5.34
C ASP A 140 -0.61 11.16 6.43
N PHE A 141 -1.03 10.10 7.12
CA PHE A 141 -0.30 9.54 8.26
C PHE A 141 1.18 9.23 7.98
N ARG A 142 1.52 8.83 6.74
CA ARG A 142 2.87 8.43 6.35
C ARG A 142 3.84 9.60 6.41
N MET A 143 3.41 10.73 5.87
CA MET A 143 4.18 11.98 5.91
C MET A 143 4.22 12.55 7.33
N ILE A 144 3.12 12.43 8.10
CA ILE A 144 3.09 12.92 9.50
C ILE A 144 4.03 12.12 10.40
N GLU A 145 4.11 10.79 10.24
CA GLU A 145 5.05 9.94 10.97
C GLU A 145 6.50 10.39 10.75
N PHE A 146 6.87 10.57 9.49
CA PHE A 146 8.20 11.04 9.11
C PHE A 146 8.47 12.45 9.66
N TYR A 147 7.53 13.38 9.47
CA TYR A 147 7.62 14.75 9.98
C TYR A 147 7.89 14.78 11.49
N LYS A 148 7.11 14.02 12.26
CA LYS A 148 7.24 13.99 13.72
C LYS A 148 8.64 13.60 14.15
N PHE A 149 9.21 12.58 13.51
CA PHE A 149 10.57 12.16 13.77
C PHE A 149 11.60 13.24 13.42
N ILE A 150 11.53 13.83 12.21
CA ILE A 150 12.45 14.90 11.83
C ILE A 150 12.33 16.10 12.77
N SER A 151 11.11 16.48 13.17
CA SER A 151 10.85 17.60 14.07
C SER A 151 11.31 17.35 15.51
N SER A 152 11.44 16.09 15.95
CA SER A 152 11.95 15.76 17.27
C SER A 152 13.48 15.85 17.34
N ILE A 153 14.16 15.61 16.22
CA ILE A 153 15.61 15.75 16.07
C ILE A 153 15.99 17.22 15.83
N ASN A 154 15.30 17.90 14.92
CA ASN A 154 15.60 19.28 14.55
C ASN A 154 14.39 20.19 14.84
N LYS A 155 14.56 21.00 15.89
CA LYS A 155 13.53 21.93 16.41
C LYS A 155 13.15 23.04 15.42
N ASP A 156 13.97 23.33 14.42
CA ASP A 156 13.61 24.33 13.41
C ASP A 156 12.40 23.88 12.59
N TYR A 157 12.26 22.57 12.37
CA TYR A 157 11.09 22.00 11.69
C TYR A 157 9.83 21.94 12.56
N SER A 158 9.92 22.09 13.90
CA SER A 158 8.73 22.13 14.76
C SER A 158 7.78 23.29 14.42
N LYS A 159 8.29 24.35 13.77
CA LYS A 159 7.47 25.48 13.29
C LYS A 159 6.56 25.09 12.12
N ALA A 160 6.91 24.04 11.37
CA ALA A 160 6.17 23.58 10.21
C ALA A 160 4.80 22.99 10.59
N GLU A 161 4.61 22.50 11.82
CA GLU A 161 3.36 21.85 12.25
C GLU A 161 2.11 22.70 11.97
N LYS A 162 2.24 24.04 12.05
CA LYS A 162 1.13 24.98 11.83
C LYS A 162 0.68 25.08 10.38
N VAL A 163 1.58 24.82 9.42
CA VAL A 163 1.30 24.92 7.98
C VAL A 163 0.94 23.58 7.35
N ILE A 164 1.17 22.47 8.06
CA ILE A 164 0.80 21.13 7.57
C ILE A 164 -0.73 21.06 7.39
N LYS A 165 -1.13 20.69 6.17
CA LYS A 165 -2.51 20.44 5.77
C LYS A 165 -2.84 18.95 5.92
N PRO A 166 -3.59 18.52 6.94
CA PRO A 166 -3.98 17.12 7.10
C PRO A 166 -4.91 16.69 5.96
N LEU A 167 -4.69 15.50 5.41
CA LEU A 167 -5.51 14.93 4.34
C LEU A 167 -6.83 14.34 4.89
N ASN A 168 -6.79 13.76 6.09
CA ASN A 168 -7.91 13.02 6.68
C ASN A 168 -7.86 12.98 8.23
N GLU A 169 -8.88 12.40 8.85
CA GLU A 169 -9.00 12.33 10.31
C GLU A 169 -7.82 11.61 10.99
N ILE A 170 -7.20 10.62 10.33
CA ILE A 170 -6.03 9.92 10.84
C ILE A 170 -4.84 10.89 10.96
N SER A 171 -4.58 11.67 9.91
CA SER A 171 -3.52 12.68 9.95
C SER A 171 -3.79 13.78 10.97
N GLU A 172 -5.05 14.19 11.18
CA GLU A 172 -5.42 15.13 12.24
C GLU A 172 -5.16 14.57 13.65
N PHE A 173 -5.49 13.29 13.86
CA PHE A 173 -5.23 12.59 15.11
C PHE A 173 -3.74 12.51 15.41
N LEU A 174 -2.93 12.14 14.41
CA LEU A 174 -1.49 12.12 14.58
C LEU A 174 -0.93 13.51 14.89
N LEU A 175 -1.44 14.58 14.27
CA LEU A 175 -1.05 15.95 14.62
C LEU A 175 -1.60 16.43 15.98
N GLY A 176 -2.35 15.61 16.72
CA GLY A 176 -2.96 16.02 17.99
C GLY A 176 -4.10 17.04 17.84
N ARG A 177 -4.53 17.33 16.60
CA ARG A 177 -5.65 18.24 16.29
C ARG A 177 -7.00 17.58 16.54
N LYS A 178 -7.04 16.24 16.53
CA LYS A 178 -8.20 15.44 16.88
C LYS A 178 -7.86 14.46 18.00
N LYS A 179 -8.74 14.33 19.01
CA LYS A 179 -8.50 13.44 20.17
C LYS A 179 -8.83 11.98 19.89
N THR A 180 -9.79 11.71 19.01
CA THR A 180 -10.30 10.36 18.72
C THR A 180 -10.60 10.20 17.24
N ILE A 181 -10.51 8.97 16.75
CA ILE A 181 -10.84 8.59 15.37
C ILE A 181 -11.70 7.33 15.38
N ASN A 182 -12.48 7.14 14.32
CA ASN A 182 -13.24 5.91 14.13
C ASN A 182 -12.29 4.77 13.73
N ALA A 183 -12.06 3.82 14.65
CA ALA A 183 -11.18 2.67 14.42
C ALA A 183 -11.91 1.42 13.89
N ASN A 184 -13.15 1.55 13.40
CA ASN A 184 -13.98 0.44 12.94
C ASN A 184 -13.78 0.10 11.45
N SER A 185 -12.57 0.27 10.91
CA SER A 185 -12.27 -0.18 9.55
C SER A 185 -12.33 -1.71 9.44
N ILE A 186 -12.72 -2.20 8.27
CA ILE A 186 -12.71 -3.63 7.95
C ILE A 186 -11.44 -4.04 7.20
N TYR A 187 -10.66 -3.09 6.70
CA TYR A 187 -9.51 -3.32 5.83
C TYR A 187 -8.23 -3.49 6.63
N THR A 188 -7.39 -4.45 6.24
CA THR A 188 -6.23 -4.87 7.01
C THR A 188 -5.17 -3.78 7.16
N THR A 189 -4.96 -2.97 6.11
CA THR A 189 -4.05 -1.83 6.15
C THR A 189 -4.39 -0.88 7.32
N GLU A 190 -5.66 -0.49 7.47
CA GLU A 190 -6.14 0.39 8.54
C GLU A 190 -6.19 -0.31 9.90
N ILE A 191 -6.58 -1.59 9.94
CA ILE A 191 -6.53 -2.40 11.17
C ILE A 191 -5.11 -2.43 11.71
N SER A 192 -4.13 -2.67 10.84
CA SER A 192 -2.71 -2.69 11.19
C SER A 192 -2.25 -1.35 11.74
N PHE A 193 -2.64 -0.24 11.08
CA PHE A 193 -2.39 1.10 11.60
C PHE A 193 -2.98 1.27 13.01
N TYR A 194 -4.26 0.95 13.22
CA TYR A 194 -4.89 1.07 14.53
C TYR A 194 -4.22 0.18 15.59
N THR A 195 -3.74 -1.01 15.21
CA THR A 195 -2.97 -1.88 16.11
C THR A 195 -1.61 -1.28 16.48
N ILE A 196 -0.87 -0.70 15.53
CA ILE A 196 0.40 -0.01 15.79
C ILE A 196 0.22 1.10 16.83
N TYR A 197 -0.87 1.86 16.72
CA TYR A 197 -1.18 3.00 17.59
C TYR A 197 -1.98 2.62 18.85
N GLY A 198 -2.19 1.34 19.13
CA GLY A 198 -2.93 0.88 20.32
C GLY A 198 -4.42 1.24 20.33
N LEU A 199 -4.98 1.60 19.17
CA LEU A 199 -6.40 1.93 18.97
C LEU A 199 -7.25 0.69 18.69
N ARG A 200 -6.60 -0.43 18.37
CA ARG A 200 -7.25 -1.72 18.12
C ARG A 200 -6.42 -2.87 18.67
N LYS A 201 -7.11 -3.93 19.11
CA LYS A 201 -6.51 -5.14 19.64
C LYS A 201 -5.79 -5.93 18.54
N VAL A 202 -4.64 -6.53 18.87
CA VAL A 202 -3.85 -7.32 17.91
C VAL A 202 -4.58 -8.59 17.48
N GLU A 203 -5.47 -9.13 18.32
CA GLU A 203 -6.28 -10.30 18.01
C GLU A 203 -7.18 -10.09 16.78
N ASP A 204 -7.65 -8.86 16.54
CA ASP A 204 -8.44 -8.53 15.35
C ASP A 204 -7.61 -8.66 14.07
N LEU A 205 -6.31 -8.31 14.14
CA LEU A 205 -5.37 -8.47 13.03
C LEU A 205 -5.00 -9.93 12.83
N LEU A 206 -4.75 -10.69 13.90
CA LEU A 206 -4.39 -12.10 13.83
C LEU A 206 -5.47 -12.96 13.14
N GLN A 207 -6.75 -12.60 13.28
CA GLN A 207 -7.85 -13.28 12.58
C GLN A 207 -7.78 -13.16 11.05
N LEU A 208 -6.98 -12.22 10.53
CA LEU A 208 -6.82 -11.94 9.11
C LEU A 208 -5.55 -12.56 8.54
N ILE A 209 -4.75 -13.26 9.34
CA ILE A 209 -3.51 -13.90 8.92
C ILE A 209 -3.72 -15.42 8.88
N GLY A 210 -3.45 -16.03 7.73
CA GLY A 210 -3.46 -17.47 7.54
C GLY A 210 -2.23 -18.15 8.11
N ASP A 211 -2.30 -19.48 8.26
CA ASP A 211 -1.21 -20.28 8.82
C ASP A 211 0.07 -20.27 7.97
N ASP A 212 -0.07 -20.06 6.67
CA ASP A 212 0.99 -19.92 5.66
C ASP A 212 1.56 -18.50 5.55
N GLY A 213 1.06 -17.56 6.37
CA GLY A 213 1.49 -16.17 6.37
C GLY A 213 0.70 -15.26 5.43
N ILE A 214 -0.28 -15.79 4.69
CA ILE A 214 -1.10 -14.95 3.83
C ILE A 214 -2.01 -14.03 4.64
N VAL A 215 -2.13 -12.78 4.23
CA VAL A 215 -3.05 -11.82 4.84
C VAL A 215 -4.32 -11.73 4.00
N TYR A 216 -5.49 -11.59 4.63
CA TYR A 216 -6.73 -11.23 3.93
C TYR A 216 -6.83 -9.71 3.79
N ARG A 217 -7.41 -9.21 2.70
CA ARG A 217 -7.59 -7.77 2.47
C ARG A 217 -8.50 -7.10 3.51
N SER A 218 -9.53 -7.82 3.93
CA SER A 218 -10.53 -7.31 4.88
C SER A 218 -11.10 -8.43 5.75
N THR A 219 -11.86 -8.05 6.78
CA THR A 219 -12.63 -8.97 7.63
C THR A 219 -13.67 -9.79 6.87
N ARG A 220 -14.00 -9.42 5.62
CA ARG A 220 -14.89 -10.21 4.75
C ARG A 220 -14.20 -11.44 4.18
N LYS A 221 -12.87 -11.45 4.12
CA LYS A 221 -12.05 -12.54 3.55
C LYS A 221 -12.46 -12.91 2.11
N GLN A 222 -12.90 -11.93 1.33
CA GLN A 222 -13.29 -12.15 -0.08
C GLN A 222 -12.06 -12.12 -0.99
N ASN A 223 -11.10 -11.23 -0.69
CA ASN A 223 -9.83 -11.18 -1.38
C ASN A 223 -8.66 -11.46 -0.43
N LYS A 224 -7.61 -12.06 -1.00
CA LYS A 224 -6.29 -12.12 -0.39
C LYS A 224 -5.68 -10.72 -0.43
N GLY A 225 -4.84 -10.41 0.55
CA GLY A 225 -4.19 -9.13 0.72
C GLY A 225 -3.25 -8.81 -0.44
N LEU A 226 -3.09 -7.53 -0.69
CA LEU A 226 -2.00 -7.03 -1.52
C LEU A 226 -0.70 -6.99 -0.72
N LEU A 227 0.43 -6.75 -1.39
CA LEU A 227 1.72 -6.49 -0.74
C LEU A 227 1.60 -5.44 0.38
N ILE A 228 0.82 -4.37 0.18
CA ILE A 228 0.60 -3.35 1.21
C ILE A 228 -0.07 -3.90 2.47
N ASP A 229 -1.02 -4.84 2.33
CA ASP A 229 -1.68 -5.46 3.49
C ASP A 229 -0.72 -6.38 4.24
N GLU A 230 0.06 -7.17 3.49
CA GLU A 230 1.09 -8.06 4.04
C GLU A 230 2.10 -7.26 4.88
N VAL A 231 2.69 -6.21 4.31
CA VAL A 231 3.75 -5.45 4.98
C VAL A 231 3.24 -4.58 6.12
N MET A 232 2.00 -4.08 6.03
CA MET A 232 1.38 -3.33 7.14
C MET A 232 1.06 -4.25 8.31
N ALA A 233 0.51 -5.44 8.06
CA ALA A 233 0.28 -6.45 9.08
C ALA A 233 1.61 -6.90 9.71
N GLY A 234 2.62 -7.16 8.89
CA GLY A 234 3.97 -7.49 9.34
C GLY A 234 4.57 -6.41 10.24
N ASN A 235 4.50 -5.15 9.84
CA ASN A 235 4.96 -4.01 10.65
C ASN A 235 4.22 -3.89 11.98
N ALA A 236 2.89 -4.11 11.99
CA ALA A 236 2.10 -4.10 13.22
C ALA A 236 2.53 -5.22 14.16
N LEU A 237 2.77 -6.42 13.65
CA LEU A 237 3.26 -7.55 14.45
C LEU A 237 4.67 -7.31 15.01
N LEU A 238 5.58 -6.73 14.23
CA LEU A 238 6.90 -6.33 14.74
C LEU A 238 6.76 -5.30 15.86
N THR A 239 5.90 -4.30 15.72
CA THR A 239 5.62 -3.34 16.80
C THR A 239 5.04 -4.02 18.04
N GLN A 240 4.11 -4.97 17.88
CA GLN A 240 3.56 -5.72 19.01
C GLN A 240 4.60 -6.62 19.67
N TYR A 241 5.52 -7.20 18.89
CA TYR A 241 6.67 -7.92 19.41
C TYR A 241 7.54 -7.01 20.27
N GLU A 242 7.95 -5.83 19.79
CA GLU A 242 8.78 -4.89 20.55
C GLU A 242 8.07 -4.38 21.82
N ASN A 243 6.75 -4.22 21.77
CA ASN A 243 5.91 -3.78 22.88
C ASN A 243 5.58 -4.87 23.89
N THR A 244 5.87 -6.15 23.64
CA THR A 244 5.48 -7.27 24.52
C THR A 244 6.58 -8.28 24.79
N LEU A 245 7.55 -8.38 23.89
CA LEU A 245 8.54 -9.46 23.75
C LEU A 245 7.92 -10.85 23.57
N ASN A 246 6.66 -10.92 23.10
CA ASN A 246 5.99 -12.18 22.79
C ASN A 246 6.42 -12.69 21.42
N ASP A 247 7.25 -13.73 21.40
CA ASP A 247 7.79 -14.36 20.18
C ASP A 247 6.68 -14.87 19.22
N THR A 248 5.43 -15.04 19.69
CA THR A 248 4.28 -15.35 18.81
C THR A 248 4.12 -14.31 17.70
N TYR A 249 4.25 -13.02 18.01
CA TYR A 249 4.09 -11.96 17.02
C TYR A 249 5.25 -11.95 16.02
N LEU A 250 6.47 -12.18 16.49
CA LEU A 250 7.64 -12.32 15.63
C LEU A 250 7.51 -13.53 14.70
N ASN A 251 6.95 -14.64 15.18
CA ASN A 251 6.70 -15.83 14.36
C ASN A 251 5.66 -15.56 13.26
N TYR A 252 4.58 -14.82 13.53
CA TYR A 252 3.64 -14.40 12.49
C TYR A 252 4.28 -13.43 11.49
N ALA A 253 5.08 -12.47 11.96
CA ALA A 253 5.82 -11.57 11.07
C ALA A 253 6.78 -12.33 10.17
N LYS A 254 7.44 -13.38 10.69
CA LYS A 254 8.27 -14.29 9.88
C LYS A 254 7.46 -15.01 8.81
N LYS A 255 6.26 -15.52 9.12
CA LYS A 255 5.41 -16.19 8.13
C LYS A 255 5.03 -15.25 6.98
N ILE A 256 4.65 -14.01 7.30
CA ILE A 256 4.38 -12.97 6.30
C ILE A 256 5.63 -12.67 5.46
N TYR A 257 6.79 -12.51 6.11
CA TYR A 257 8.07 -12.32 5.43
C TYR A 257 8.35 -13.46 4.43
N ASP A 258 8.24 -14.72 4.88
CA ASP A 258 8.45 -15.90 4.04
C ASP A 258 7.43 -15.95 2.88
N PHE A 259 6.17 -15.56 3.14
CA PHE A 259 5.14 -15.51 2.11
C PHE A 259 5.45 -14.49 1.02
N ILE A 260 5.84 -13.26 1.38
CA ILE A 260 6.16 -12.20 0.43
C ILE A 260 7.33 -12.62 -0.46
N ILE A 261 8.43 -13.14 0.11
CA ILE A 261 9.62 -13.49 -0.67
C ILE A 261 9.36 -14.65 -1.64
N ASN A 262 8.51 -15.60 -1.24
CA ASN A 262 8.25 -16.80 -2.05
C ASN A 262 7.22 -16.56 -3.15
N ASN A 263 6.30 -15.60 -2.97
CA ASN A 263 5.14 -15.45 -3.85
C ASN A 263 5.05 -14.10 -4.58
N LEU A 264 5.67 -13.05 -4.03
CA LEU A 264 5.56 -11.67 -4.56
C LEU A 264 6.89 -11.11 -5.07
N SER A 265 8.01 -11.83 -4.91
CA SER A 265 9.31 -11.37 -5.38
C SER A 265 9.37 -11.26 -6.92
N HIS A 266 9.90 -10.15 -7.42
CA HIS A 266 10.22 -9.89 -8.82
C HIS A 266 11.68 -9.44 -8.92
N GLU A 267 12.41 -9.64 -10.01
CA GLU A 267 13.85 -9.24 -10.09
C GLU A 267 14.13 -7.79 -9.66
N LYS A 268 13.24 -6.86 -10.02
CA LYS A 268 13.38 -5.41 -9.77
C LYS A 268 12.69 -4.89 -8.50
N GLY A 269 11.85 -5.68 -7.84
CA GLY A 269 11.02 -5.23 -6.72
C GLY A 269 10.09 -6.32 -6.19
N PHE A 270 8.92 -5.94 -5.70
CA PHE A 270 7.88 -6.87 -5.25
C PHE A 270 6.55 -6.53 -5.93
N ARG A 271 5.86 -7.58 -6.40
CA ARG A 271 4.54 -7.50 -7.03
C ARG A 271 3.52 -7.00 -6.01
N ASP A 272 2.58 -6.19 -6.47
CA ASP A 272 1.46 -5.72 -5.66
C ASP A 272 0.51 -6.85 -5.22
N THR A 273 0.37 -7.89 -6.04
CA THR A 273 -0.60 -8.98 -5.82
C THR A 273 -0.10 -10.35 -6.29
N LEU A 274 -0.74 -11.40 -5.77
CA LEU A 274 -0.57 -12.77 -6.24
C LEU A 274 -1.14 -12.93 -7.66
N ILE A 275 -0.48 -13.77 -8.46
CA ILE A 275 -0.99 -14.19 -9.76
C ILE A 275 -2.14 -15.18 -9.55
N LYS A 276 -3.36 -14.78 -9.93
CA LYS A 276 -4.58 -15.60 -9.82
C LYS A 276 -5.43 -15.64 -11.09
N ASP A 277 -5.20 -14.72 -12.01
CA ASP A 277 -5.91 -14.59 -13.29
C ASP A 277 -5.09 -13.79 -14.31
N GLU A 278 -5.62 -13.62 -15.52
CA GLU A 278 -4.94 -12.89 -16.61
C GLU A 278 -4.62 -11.43 -16.30
N LEU A 279 -5.39 -10.77 -15.43
CA LEU A 279 -5.12 -9.37 -15.08
C LEU A 279 -4.00 -9.25 -14.04
N SER A 280 -4.05 -10.09 -13.01
CA SER A 280 -3.01 -10.15 -11.96
C SER A 280 -1.68 -10.75 -12.45
N LYS A 281 -1.68 -11.47 -13.59
CA LYS A 281 -0.46 -11.88 -14.31
C LYS A 281 0.36 -10.68 -14.78
N ILE A 282 -0.27 -9.58 -15.16
CA ILE A 282 0.44 -8.36 -15.59
C ILE A 282 1.20 -7.79 -14.39
N THR A 283 2.52 -7.72 -14.53
CA THR A 283 3.42 -7.27 -13.46
C THR A 283 3.17 -5.81 -13.14
N PHE A 284 2.95 -5.53 -11.86
CA PHE A 284 2.76 -4.19 -11.34
C PHE A 284 3.54 -4.05 -10.04
N LEU A 285 4.61 -3.27 -10.07
CA LEU A 285 5.44 -2.99 -8.90
C LEU A 285 5.00 -1.65 -8.32
N GLU A 286 3.95 -1.69 -7.50
CA GLU A 286 3.31 -0.48 -6.98
C GLU A 286 4.26 0.27 -6.02
N PRO A 287 4.55 1.57 -6.26
CA PRO A 287 5.58 2.29 -5.52
C PRO A 287 5.31 2.38 -4.02
N LEU A 288 4.07 2.63 -3.61
CA LEU A 288 3.74 2.76 -2.19
C LEU A 288 3.93 1.42 -1.46
N ALA A 289 3.40 0.32 -2.00
CA ALA A 289 3.54 -1.01 -1.41
C ALA A 289 5.01 -1.43 -1.32
N ASN A 290 5.83 -1.12 -2.33
CA ASN A 290 7.26 -1.37 -2.30
C ASN A 290 8.00 -0.49 -1.27
N SER A 291 7.60 0.77 -1.08
CA SER A 291 8.20 1.61 -0.04
C SER A 291 7.87 1.14 1.38
N GLU A 292 6.65 0.65 1.62
CA GLU A 292 6.26 0.04 2.89
C GLU A 292 6.92 -1.34 3.11
N ALA A 293 7.11 -2.12 2.03
CA ALA A 293 7.91 -3.34 2.05
C ALA A 293 9.36 -3.04 2.46
N GLY A 294 9.93 -1.93 1.97
CA GLY A 294 11.25 -1.44 2.37
C GLY A 294 11.35 -1.27 3.89
N ILE A 295 10.35 -0.64 4.51
CA ILE A 295 10.30 -0.47 5.98
C ILE A 295 10.19 -1.82 6.68
N PHE A 296 9.26 -2.67 6.25
CA PHE A 296 9.05 -3.98 6.87
C PHE A 296 10.32 -4.83 6.87
N PHE A 297 10.99 -4.93 5.70
CA PHE A 297 12.24 -5.69 5.58
C PHE A 297 13.39 -5.08 6.37
N ALA A 298 13.51 -3.75 6.40
CA ALA A 298 14.55 -3.06 7.19
C ALA A 298 14.35 -3.30 8.69
N ARG A 299 13.10 -3.24 9.18
CA ARG A 299 12.77 -3.56 10.58
C ARG A 299 12.99 -5.03 10.90
N TYR A 300 12.59 -5.93 10.00
CA TYR A 300 12.81 -7.37 10.19
C TYR A 300 14.30 -7.69 10.32
N TRP A 301 15.16 -7.12 9.47
CA TRP A 301 16.62 -7.20 9.60
C TRP A 301 17.12 -6.60 10.93
N ALA A 302 16.62 -5.43 11.30
CA ALA A 302 17.01 -4.73 12.52
C ALA A 302 16.66 -5.54 13.78
N ILE A 303 15.55 -6.28 13.78
CA ILE A 303 15.13 -7.10 14.92
C ILE A 303 15.86 -8.44 14.95
N THR A 304 15.92 -9.13 13.80
CA THR A 304 16.35 -10.54 13.73
C THR A 304 17.82 -10.75 13.40
N GLY A 305 18.44 -9.79 12.70
CA GLY A 305 19.78 -9.94 12.12
C GLY A 305 19.83 -10.75 10.82
N GLU A 306 18.69 -11.04 10.18
CA GLU A 306 18.65 -11.72 8.87
C GLU A 306 19.17 -10.78 7.77
N GLU A 307 20.44 -10.93 7.40
CA GLU A 307 21.13 -10.01 6.48
C GLU A 307 20.45 -9.89 5.10
N LYS A 308 19.86 -10.97 4.58
CA LYS A 308 19.12 -10.92 3.30
C LYS A 308 17.95 -9.96 3.33
N SER A 309 17.36 -9.71 4.50
CA SER A 309 16.25 -8.77 4.63
C SER A 309 16.70 -7.32 4.37
N ALA A 310 17.94 -6.96 4.68
CA ALA A 310 18.47 -5.64 4.31
C ALA A 310 18.57 -5.45 2.79
N ASP A 311 18.95 -6.50 2.06
CA ASP A 311 19.01 -6.47 0.59
C ASP A 311 17.61 -6.39 -0.04
N PHE A 312 16.63 -7.10 0.53
CA PHE A 312 15.23 -6.97 0.12
C PHE A 312 14.67 -5.57 0.40
N ALA A 313 15.04 -4.95 1.52
CA ALA A 313 14.67 -3.57 1.81
C ALA A 313 15.21 -2.61 0.73
N LYS A 314 16.50 -2.69 0.40
CA LYS A 314 17.13 -1.86 -0.65
C LYS A 314 16.47 -2.06 -2.02
N LYS A 315 16.20 -3.30 -2.39
CA LYS A 315 15.50 -3.64 -3.64
C LYS A 315 14.12 -3.00 -3.72
N ALA A 316 13.33 -3.09 -2.65
CA ALA A 316 11.99 -2.49 -2.61
C ALA A 316 12.06 -0.95 -2.65
N ILE A 317 13.00 -0.35 -1.92
CA ILE A 317 13.26 1.09 -1.90
C ILE A 317 13.60 1.63 -3.30
N ASN A 318 14.57 1.03 -3.98
CA ASN A 318 15.02 1.50 -5.29
C ASN A 318 13.92 1.35 -6.36
N CYS A 319 13.11 0.30 -6.26
CA CYS A 319 11.93 0.12 -7.10
C CYS A 319 10.88 1.23 -6.86
N ALA A 320 10.59 1.52 -5.60
CA ALA A 320 9.61 2.53 -5.22
C ALA A 320 10.05 3.94 -5.66
N PHE A 321 11.32 4.27 -5.45
CA PHE A 321 11.89 5.57 -5.83
C PHE A 321 11.84 5.80 -7.34
N ALA A 322 12.18 4.79 -8.14
CA ALA A 322 12.11 4.86 -9.59
C ALA A 322 10.67 5.01 -10.12
N GLY A 323 9.70 4.47 -9.38
CA GLY A 323 8.29 4.44 -9.80
C GLY A 323 7.46 5.65 -9.39
N SER A 324 7.94 6.51 -8.48
CA SER A 324 7.14 7.63 -7.98
C SER A 324 7.97 8.75 -7.35
N SER A 325 7.58 9.99 -7.64
CA SER A 325 8.04 11.20 -6.95
C SER A 325 7.02 11.73 -5.93
N ASP A 326 6.02 10.92 -5.57
CA ASP A 326 4.99 11.31 -4.60
C ASP A 326 5.61 11.49 -3.20
N PRO A 327 5.46 12.65 -2.54
CA PRO A 327 6.03 12.90 -1.21
C PRO A 327 5.63 11.87 -0.15
N ARG A 328 4.46 11.22 -0.30
CA ARG A 328 4.00 10.15 0.59
C ARG A 328 4.84 8.89 0.45
N VAL A 329 5.24 8.54 -0.78
CA VAL A 329 6.13 7.42 -1.07
C VAL A 329 7.55 7.75 -0.60
N LEU A 330 8.05 8.96 -0.90
CA LEU A 330 9.36 9.43 -0.47
C LEU A 330 9.51 9.45 1.06
N ALA A 331 8.44 9.78 1.80
CA ALA A 331 8.41 9.71 3.26
C ALA A 331 8.65 8.28 3.76
N ARG A 332 8.03 7.27 3.14
CA ARG A 332 8.23 5.86 3.52
C ARG A 332 9.62 5.37 3.17
N ILE A 333 10.13 5.74 1.99
CA ILE A 333 11.50 5.43 1.59
C ILE A 333 12.50 6.02 2.59
N SER A 334 12.30 7.28 2.99
CA SER A 334 13.14 7.95 3.99
C SER A 334 13.18 7.18 5.32
N ILE A 335 12.02 6.71 5.81
CA ILE A 335 11.95 5.90 7.03
C ILE A 335 12.73 4.60 6.88
N ALA A 336 12.58 3.91 5.74
CA ALA A 336 13.32 2.67 5.49
C ALA A 336 14.84 2.92 5.44
N LEU A 337 15.29 4.00 4.80
CA LEU A 337 16.70 4.39 4.76
C LEU A 337 17.25 4.75 6.15
N ILE A 338 16.47 5.43 6.99
CA ILE A 338 16.83 5.70 8.38
C ILE A 338 17.04 4.39 9.14
N LYS A 339 16.13 3.41 8.97
CA LYS A 339 16.26 2.08 9.59
C LYS A 339 17.47 1.30 9.07
N LEU A 340 17.87 1.47 7.81
CA LEU A 340 19.03 0.78 7.25
C LEU A 340 20.37 1.45 7.60
N GLN A 341 20.40 2.78 7.66
CA GLN A 341 21.65 3.55 7.70
C GLN A 341 21.92 4.24 9.03
N ASP A 342 20.89 4.50 9.83
CA ASP A 342 21.01 5.19 11.13
C ASP A 342 20.46 4.35 12.29
N LEU A 343 20.38 3.02 12.12
CA LEU A 343 19.85 2.07 13.10
C LEU A 343 20.50 2.22 14.46
N ILE A 344 19.68 2.23 15.51
CA ILE A 344 20.09 2.09 16.91
C ILE A 344 19.44 0.82 17.44
N ARG A 345 20.24 -0.20 17.75
CA ARG A 345 19.73 -1.42 18.38
C ARG A 345 19.61 -1.20 19.87
N THR A 346 18.50 -1.63 20.47
CA THR A 346 18.27 -1.56 21.92
C THR A 346 17.89 -2.91 22.50
N ASN A 347 18.24 -3.13 23.77
CA ASN A 347 17.70 -4.24 24.57
C ASN A 347 16.54 -3.80 25.48
N GLU A 348 16.13 -2.53 25.42
CA GLU A 348 14.98 -2.02 26.17
C GLU A 348 13.69 -2.24 25.38
N LYS A 349 12.66 -2.67 26.08
CA LYS A 349 11.32 -2.88 25.53
C LYS A 349 10.70 -1.55 25.08
N GLY A 350 9.94 -1.57 23.97
CA GLY A 350 9.21 -0.41 23.47
C GLY A 350 8.02 0.03 24.34
N PRO A 351 7.22 1.02 23.89
CA PRO A 351 7.23 1.63 22.56
C PRO A 351 8.34 2.67 22.34
N TYR A 352 8.74 2.87 21.07
CA TYR A 352 9.74 3.87 20.68
C TYR A 352 9.11 5.05 19.95
N SER A 353 9.55 6.26 20.27
CA SER A 353 9.19 7.48 19.53
C SER A 353 10.21 7.85 18.45
N ASP A 354 11.42 7.29 18.52
CA ASP A 354 12.51 7.55 17.59
C ASP A 354 12.54 6.47 16.49
N LEU A 355 12.45 6.89 15.22
CA LEU A 355 12.43 6.00 14.06
C LEU A 355 13.77 5.34 13.78
N ARG A 356 14.81 5.55 14.57
CA ARG A 356 16.09 4.83 14.46
C ARG A 356 16.14 3.59 15.35
N ILE A 357 15.32 3.55 16.40
CA ILE A 357 15.37 2.48 17.39
C ILE A 357 14.62 1.25 16.90
N GLU A 358 15.22 0.08 17.06
CA GLU A 358 14.56 -1.22 16.99
C GLU A 358 15.10 -2.12 18.11
N PHE A 359 14.21 -2.94 18.68
CA PHE A 359 14.61 -3.94 19.67
C PHE A 359 15.47 -5.02 19.02
N SER A 360 16.54 -5.45 19.69
CA SER A 360 17.30 -6.61 19.29
C SER A 360 17.80 -7.39 20.49
N LYS A 361 17.48 -8.70 20.55
CA LYS A 361 18.02 -9.62 21.56
C LYS A 361 19.56 -9.69 21.54
N GLN A 362 20.19 -9.27 20.43
CA GLN A 362 21.65 -9.26 20.25
C GLN A 362 22.30 -7.95 20.76
N ALA A 363 21.52 -6.93 21.14
CA ALA A 363 22.07 -5.68 21.64
C ALA A 363 22.76 -5.89 23.00
N GLN A 364 24.06 -5.58 23.04
CA GLN A 364 24.92 -5.80 24.21
C GLN A 364 24.74 -4.74 25.31
N CYS A 365 24.03 -3.66 25.00
CA CYS A 365 23.84 -2.50 25.86
C CYS A 365 22.53 -1.80 25.54
N LYS A 366 22.21 -0.77 26.34
CA LYS A 366 20.95 -0.02 26.24
C LYS A 366 20.73 0.56 24.84
N TYR A 367 21.71 1.26 24.28
CA TYR A 367 21.69 1.70 22.89
C TYR A 367 23.01 1.35 22.22
N PHE A 368 22.95 0.64 21.10
CA PHE A 368 24.11 0.21 20.33
C PHE A 368 24.03 0.74 18.89
N LYS A 369 25.08 1.43 18.45
CA LYS A 369 25.22 1.94 17.08
C LYS A 369 26.70 1.96 16.68
N ASP A 370 27.00 1.52 15.46
CA ASP A 370 28.34 1.59 14.85
C ASP A 370 29.48 1.05 15.75
N GLY A 371 29.23 -0.06 16.44
CA GLY A 371 30.22 -0.68 17.33
C GLY A 371 30.39 0.01 18.69
N LYS A 372 29.55 0.99 19.03
CA LYS A 372 29.61 1.76 20.28
C LYS A 372 28.34 1.62 21.09
N CYS A 373 28.51 1.60 22.41
CA CYS A 373 27.42 1.61 23.39
C CYS A 373 27.19 3.02 23.93
N TYR A 374 25.92 3.34 24.12
CA TYR A 374 25.44 4.62 24.63
C TYR A 374 24.39 4.38 25.71
N GLU A 375 24.36 5.25 26.71
CA GLU A 375 23.36 5.22 27.80
C GLU A 375 22.13 6.05 27.47
N LYS A 376 22.29 7.05 26.61
CA LYS A 376 21.27 8.03 26.25
C LYS A 376 21.17 8.18 24.75
N ILE A 377 19.95 8.31 24.24
CA ILE A 377 19.70 8.45 22.81
C ILE A 377 20.21 9.80 22.28
N GLU A 378 20.23 10.84 23.12
CA GLU A 378 20.69 12.19 22.78
C GLU A 378 22.19 12.25 22.47
N GLU A 379 22.96 11.25 22.91
CA GLU A 379 24.39 11.13 22.59
C GLU A 379 24.61 10.65 21.14
N ILE A 380 23.58 10.09 20.51
CA ILE A 380 23.64 9.51 19.18
C ILE A 380 23.15 10.52 18.15
N LYS A 381 24.09 11.17 17.47
CA LYS A 381 23.78 12.08 16.38
C LYS A 381 23.10 11.36 15.21
N PHE A 382 22.13 12.04 14.62
CA PHE A 382 21.47 11.61 13.40
C PHE A 382 22.40 11.88 12.21
N SER A 383 22.66 10.88 11.36
CA SER A 383 23.66 10.99 10.28
C SER A 383 23.26 11.89 9.09
N TYR A 384 22.09 12.52 9.13
CA TYR A 384 21.56 13.35 8.05
C TYR A 384 21.57 14.86 8.37
N PHE A 385 21.92 15.26 9.61
CA PHE A 385 22.02 16.66 10.04
C PHE A 385 23.33 16.96 10.78
#